data_AF-F0LJ56-F1
#
_entry.id   AF-F0LJ56-F1
#
_cell.length_a   1.000
_cell.length_b   1.000
_cell.length_c   1.000
_cell.angle_alpha   90.00
_cell.angle_beta   90.00
_cell.angle_gamma   90.00
#
_symmetry.space_group_name_H-M   'P 1'
#
loop_
_entity.id
_entity.type
_entity.pdbx_description
1 polymer ?
#
loop_
_entity_poly.entity_id
_entity_poly.type
_entity_poly.pdbx_seq_one_letter_code
_entity_poly.pdbx_strand_id
1 'polypeptide(L)'
;MPKDQLYEIFGEVISSKHFLKAFIITVAATFIMYFAAPAIVKALGKEDLLKALRVTLSALGAFVGFIISSILIEPKRIVEEE
;
A
#
# COMPACT_ATOMS: atom_id res chain seq x y z
N MET A 1 -9.71 18.98 20.48
CA MET A 1 -9.16 17.97 19.54
C MET A 1 -8.91 18.64 18.21
N PRO A 2 -7.74 18.49 17.57
CA PRO A 2 -7.56 19.01 16.22
C PRO A 2 -8.55 18.30 15.29
N LYS A 3 -9.24 19.08 14.43
CA LYS A 3 -10.19 18.56 13.44
C LYS A 3 -9.47 17.53 12.57
N ASP A 4 -10.00 16.31 12.49
CA ASP A 4 -9.47 15.30 11.55
C ASP A 4 -9.56 15.89 10.14
N GLN A 5 -8.42 16.07 9.49
CA GLN A 5 -8.39 16.54 8.10
C GLN A 5 -8.98 15.44 7.22
N LEU A 6 -9.99 15.80 6.45
CA LEU A 6 -10.62 14.92 5.48
C LEU A 6 -9.96 15.18 4.12
N TYR A 7 -9.63 14.12 3.39
CA TYR A 7 -9.04 14.15 2.06
C TYR A 7 -10.04 13.55 1.09
N GLU A 8 -10.32 14.26 -0.01
CA GLU A 8 -11.10 13.73 -1.11
C GLU A 8 -10.19 12.95 -2.05
N ILE A 9 -10.50 11.67 -2.25
CA ILE A 9 -9.75 10.76 -3.10
C ILE A 9 -10.78 10.01 -3.95
N PHE A 10 -10.75 10.22 -5.27
CA PHE A 10 -11.71 9.62 -6.23
C PHE A 10 -13.19 9.86 -5.91
N GLY A 11 -13.54 11.03 -5.38
CA GLY A 11 -14.92 11.37 -4.98
C GLY A 11 -15.36 10.74 -3.66
N GLU A 12 -14.45 10.10 -2.92
CA GLU A 12 -14.69 9.59 -1.57
C GLU A 12 -13.91 10.39 -0.53
N VAL A 13 -14.54 10.62 0.62
CA VAL A 13 -13.94 11.38 1.71
C VAL A 13 -13.28 10.42 2.70
N ILE A 14 -11.95 10.52 2.82
CA ILE A 14 -11.14 9.65 3.65
C ILE A 14 -10.50 10.48 4.77
N SER A 15 -10.57 10.01 6.01
CA SER A 15 -9.88 10.70 7.11
C SER A 15 -8.35 10.54 6.99
N SER A 16 -7.61 11.58 7.36
CA SER A 16 -6.13 11.58 7.40
C SER A 16 -5.56 10.35 8.11
N LYS A 17 -6.20 9.91 9.20
CA LYS A 17 -5.76 8.73 9.96
C LYS A 17 -5.91 7.45 9.15
N HIS A 18 -7.00 7.32 8.41
CA HIS A 18 -7.22 6.16 7.54
C HIS A 18 -6.25 6.17 6.36
N PHE A 19 -6.06 7.33 5.73
CA PHE A 19 -5.07 7.50 4.66
C PHE A 19 -3.65 7.12 5.15
N LEU A 20 -3.23 7.63 6.31
CA LEU A 20 -1.93 7.32 6.89
C LEU A 20 -1.78 5.82 7.20
N LYS A 21 -2.85 5.17 7.70
CA LYS A 21 -2.86 3.71 7.90
C LYS A 21 -2.69 2.96 6.57
N ALA A 22 -3.42 3.34 5.52
CA ALA A 22 -3.30 2.73 4.19
C ALA A 22 -1.88 2.87 3.64
N PHE A 23 -1.31 4.07 3.78
CA PHE A 23 0.05 4.37 3.37
C PHE A 23 1.06 3.48 4.10
N ILE A 24 0.98 3.39 5.43
CA ILE A 24 1.89 2.56 6.23
C ILE A 24 1.78 1.08 5.85
N ILE A 25 0.57 0.55 5.70
CA ILE A 25 0.34 -0.86 5.29
C ILE A 25 0.97 -1.12 3.92
N THR A 26 0.74 -0.23 2.97
CA THR A 26 1.24 -0.36 1.59
C THR A 26 2.76 -0.28 1.53
N VAL A 27 3.35 0.68 2.23
CA VAL A 27 4.80 0.83 2.35
C VAL A 27 5.42 -0.40 3.01
N ALA A 28 4.86 -0.87 4.12
CA ALA A 28 5.36 -2.06 4.82
C ALA A 28 5.33 -3.30 3.91
N ALA A 29 4.21 -3.56 3.22
CA ALA A 29 4.10 -4.68 2.29
C ALA A 29 5.11 -4.58 1.12
N THR A 30 5.29 -3.37 0.57
CA THR A 30 6.27 -3.09 -0.49
C THR A 30 7.71 -3.40 -0.05
N PHE A 31 8.10 -2.95 1.14
CA PHE A 31 9.45 -3.17 1.67
C PHE A 31 9.69 -4.63 2.06
N ILE A 32 8.70 -5.31 2.65
CA ILE A 32 8.79 -6.74 2.94
C ILE A 32 9.11 -7.53 1.66
N MET A 33 8.36 -7.26 0.58
CA MET A 33 8.58 -7.92 -0.71
C MET A 33 9.92 -7.52 -1.35
N TYR A 34 10.34 -6.26 -1.24
CA TYR A 34 11.66 -5.80 -1.71
C TYR A 34 12.81 -6.57 -1.05
N PHE A 35 12.76 -6.72 0.28
CA PHE A 35 13.80 -7.41 1.06
C PHE A 35 13.71 -8.94 0.95
N ALA A 36 12.57 -9.49 0.54
CA ALA A 36 12.45 -10.91 0.20
C ALA A 36 13.12 -11.27 -1.14
N ALA A 37 13.22 -10.32 -2.08
CA ALA A 37 13.75 -10.56 -3.42
C ALA A 37 15.14 -11.23 -3.47
N PRO A 38 16.15 -10.82 -2.67
CA PRO A 38 17.46 -11.49 -2.59
C PRO A 38 17.37 -12.99 -2.22
N ALA A 39 16.51 -13.33 -1.26
CA ALA A 39 16.35 -14.72 -0.82
C ALA A 39 15.74 -15.57 -1.95
N ILE A 40 14.79 -15.00 -2.71
CA ILE A 40 14.12 -15.67 -3.81
C ILE A 40 15.08 -15.90 -5.00
N VAL A 41 15.84 -14.89 -5.43
CA VAL A 41 16.80 -15.09 -6.53
C VAL A 41 17.90 -16.08 -6.17
N LYS A 42 18.33 -16.10 -4.90
CA LYS A 42 19.32 -17.06 -4.40
C LYS A 42 18.77 -18.49 -4.45
N ALA A 43 17.51 -18.69 -4.06
CA ALA A 43 16.84 -19.98 -4.15
C ALA A 43 16.66 -20.46 -5.61
N LEU A 44 16.49 -19.53 -6.56
CA LEU A 44 16.35 -19.82 -7.99
C LEU A 44 17.69 -19.97 -8.74
N GLY A 45 18.82 -19.65 -8.10
CA GLY A 45 20.14 -19.66 -8.73
C GLY A 45 20.31 -18.62 -9.86
N LYS A 46 19.51 -17.54 -9.85
CA LYS A 46 19.47 -16.51 -10.89
C LYS A 46 19.70 -15.10 -10.33
N GLU A 47 20.91 -14.86 -9.85
CA GLU A 47 21.29 -13.60 -9.18
C GLU A 47 21.25 -12.38 -10.11
N ASP A 48 21.40 -12.60 -11.42
CA ASP A 48 21.28 -11.61 -12.48
C ASP A 48 19.91 -10.92 -12.50
N LEU A 49 18.86 -11.62 -12.05
CA LEU A 49 17.49 -11.12 -12.02
C LEU A 49 17.17 -10.27 -10.78
N LEU A 50 18.10 -10.07 -9.85
CA LEU A 50 17.83 -9.41 -8.57
C LEU A 50 17.16 -8.03 -8.72
N LYS A 51 17.67 -7.20 -9.63
CA LYS A 51 17.14 -5.84 -9.82
C LYS A 51 15.71 -5.86 -10.36
N ALA A 52 15.45 -6.67 -11.37
CA ALA A 52 14.12 -6.83 -11.95
C ALA A 52 13.15 -7.40 -10.91
N LEU A 53 13.57 -8.43 -10.17
CA LEU A 53 12.72 -9.06 -9.17
C LEU A 53 12.40 -8.11 -8.00
N ARG A 54 13.35 -7.27 -7.57
CA ARG A 54 13.10 -6.23 -6.56
C ARG A 54 11.98 -5.29 -6.99
N VAL A 55 12.05 -4.75 -8.20
CA VAL A 55 11.02 -3.82 -8.70
C VAL A 55 9.66 -4.52 -8.80
N THR A 56 9.62 -5.72 -9.39
CA THR A 56 8.38 -6.47 -9.57
C THR A 56 7.76 -6.88 -8.24
N LEU A 57 8.55 -7.39 -7.29
CA LEU A 57 8.06 -7.78 -5.97
C LEU A 57 7.63 -6.55 -5.15
N SER A 58 8.33 -5.43 -5.25
CA SER A 58 7.89 -4.17 -4.64
C SER A 58 6.54 -3.71 -5.21
N ALA A 59 6.36 -3.73 -6.53
CA ALA A 59 5.10 -3.37 -7.15
C ALA A 59 3.97 -4.32 -6.72
N LEU A 60 4.25 -5.62 -6.64
CA LEU A 60 3.31 -6.62 -6.12
C LEU A 60 2.98 -6.38 -4.64
N GLY A 61 3.98 -6.04 -3.83
CA GLY A 61 3.80 -5.69 -2.42
C GLY A 61 2.94 -4.44 -2.23
N ALA A 62 3.13 -3.42 -3.06
CA ALA A 62 2.28 -2.23 -3.07
C ALA A 62 0.84 -2.57 -3.44
N PHE A 63 0.64 -3.40 -4.46
CA PHE A 63 -0.69 -3.85 -4.87
C PHE A 63 -1.41 -4.66 -3.78
N VAL A 64 -0.71 -5.62 -3.16
CA VAL A 64 -1.26 -6.41 -2.04
C VAL A 64 -1.55 -5.52 -0.83
N GLY A 65 -0.64 -4.60 -0.50
CA GLY A 65 -0.82 -3.65 0.59
C GLY A 65 -2.01 -2.72 0.36
N PHE A 66 -2.24 -2.29 -0.88
CA PHE A 66 -3.42 -1.52 -1.26
C PHE A 66 -4.70 -2.33 -1.03
N ILE A 67 -4.78 -3.58 -1.51
CA ILE A 67 -5.96 -4.46 -1.29
C ILE A 67 -6.23 -4.67 0.20
N ILE A 68 -5.19 -4.95 0.99
CA ILE A 68 -5.34 -5.12 2.44
C ILE A 68 -5.86 -3.82 3.06
N SER A 69 -5.32 -2.68 2.64
CA SER A 69 -5.77 -1.38 3.16
C SER A 69 -7.22 -1.07 2.81
N SER A 70 -7.67 -1.41 1.59
CA SER A 70 -9.05 -1.15 1.15
C SER A 70 -10.07 -2.03 1.87
N ILE A 71 -9.69 -3.22 2.30
CA ILE A 71 -10.56 -4.08 3.13
C ILE A 71 -10.66 -3.54 4.56
N LEU A 72 -9.59 -2.95 5.09
CA LEU A 72 -9.53 -2.47 6.47
C LEU A 72 -10.08 -1.04 6.67
N ILE A 73 -10.16 -0.26 5.60
CA ILE A 73 -10.54 1.15 5.65
C ILE A 73 -11.85 1.31 4.92
N GLU A 74 -12.91 1.54 5.69
CA GLU A 74 -14.20 1.95 5.14
C GLU A 74 -14.13 3.43 4.72
N PRO A 75 -14.36 3.75 3.44
CA PRO A 75 -14.49 5.13 3.00
C PRO A 75 -15.75 5.74 3.64
N LYS A 76 -15.65 6.98 4.11
CA LYS A 76 -16.82 7.71 4.59
C LYS A 76 -17.45 8.42 3.40
N ARG A 77 -18.59 7.92 2.91
CA ARG A 77 -19.45 8.72 2.03
C ARG A 77 -20.14 9.77 2.87
N ILE A 78 -19.66 11.01 2.78
CA ILE A 78 -20.48 12.17 3.12
C ILE A 78 -21.19 12.51 1.82
N VAL A 79 -22.47 12.11 1.70
CA VAL A 79 -23.33 12.65 0.64
C VAL A 79 -23.68 14.05 1.12
N GLU A 80 -23.10 15.09 0.50
CA GLU A 80 -23.65 16.43 0.68
C GLU A 80 -25.06 16.40 0.06
N GLU A 81 -26.08 16.35 0.92
CA GLU A 81 -27.43 16.78 0.53
C GLU A 81 -27.32 18.28 0.26
N GLU A 82 -27.39 18.68 -1.01
CA GLU A 82 -27.57 20.08 -1.41
C GLU A 82 -28.79 20.72 -0.72
#